data_AF-A0A2J6TB62-F1
#
_entry.id   AF-A0A2J6TB62-F1
#
_cell.length_a   1.000
_cell.length_b   1.000
_cell.length_c   1.000
_cell.angle_alpha   90.00
_cell.angle_beta   90.00
_cell.angle_gamma   90.00
#
_symmetry.space_group_name_H-M   'P 1'
#
loop_
_entity.id
_entity.type
_entity.pdbx_description
1 polymer ?
#
loop_
_entity_poly.entity_id
_entity_poly.type
_entity_poly.pdbx_seq_one_letter_code
_entity_poly.pdbx_strand_id
1 'polypeptide(L)' 'KGQLVGGINHSCDPNCRVEQWVVAGYARLMVFAEGDISATEELTIDYHTVMPKNTPAKGRDDKDGNIVDCLCGSEICR' A
#
# COMPACT_ATOMS: atom_id res chain seq x y z
N LYS A 1 -13.19 0.84 -15.38
CA LYS A 1 -13.11 1.97 -14.42
C LYS A 1 -12.26 1.51 -13.24
N GLY A 2 -11.04 2.03 -13.09
CA GLY A 2 -10.14 1.69 -11.97
C GLY A 2 -10.34 2.61 -10.77
N GLN A 3 -10.06 2.11 -9.57
CA GLN A 3 -9.95 2.95 -8.38
C GLN A 3 -8.54 3.54 -8.29
N LEU A 4 -8.41 4.77 -7.83
CA LEU A 4 -7.10 5.44 -7.69
C LEU A 4 -6.14 4.68 -6.78
N VAL A 5 -6.67 3.97 -5.78
CA VAL A 5 -5.89 3.12 -4.85
C VAL A 5 -5.07 2.05 -5.58
N GLY A 6 -5.54 1.55 -6.74
CA GLY A 6 -4.81 0.56 -7.52
C GLY A 6 -3.54 1.09 -8.21
N GLY A 7 -3.28 2.40 -8.14
CA GLY A 7 -2.08 3.05 -8.69
C GLY A 7 -1.15 3.64 -7.63
N ILE A 8 -1.38 3.41 -6.34
CA ILE A 8 -0.52 3.89 -5.24
C ILE A 8 0.58 2.86 -5.01
N ASN A 9 1.84 3.29 -5.03
CA ASN A 9 2.99 2.42 -4.87
C ASN A 9 3.29 2.06 -3.41
N HIS A 10 4.15 1.07 -3.23
CA HIS A 10 4.67 0.69 -1.92
C HIS A 10 5.86 1.56 -1.49
N SER A 11 5.88 1.94 -0.21
CA SER A 11 7.12 2.32 0.50
C SER A 11 7.20 1.59 1.84
N CYS A 12 8.42 1.19 2.22
CA CYS A 12 8.69 0.66 3.56
C CYS A 12 8.66 1.75 4.65
N ASP A 13 8.75 3.02 4.23
CA ASP A 13 8.52 4.25 5.00
C ASP A 13 7.42 5.08 4.31
N PRO A 14 6.14 4.70 4.47
CA PRO A 14 5.03 5.30 3.72
C PRO A 14 4.57 6.63 4.30
N ASN A 15 4.00 7.49 3.46
CA ASN A 15 3.33 8.73 3.89
C ASN A 15 1.80 8.59 4.02
N CYS A 16 1.24 7.45 3.63
CA CYS A 16 -0.17 7.12 3.80
C CYS A 16 -0.36 5.78 4.51
N ARG A 17 -1.44 5.67 5.28
CA ARG A 17 -1.97 4.40 5.80
C ARG A 17 -3.24 3.99 5.10
N VAL A 18 -3.55 2.70 5.18
CA VAL A 18 -4.79 2.13 4.67
C VAL A 18 -5.61 1.56 5.81
N GLU A 19 -6.90 1.83 5.80
CA GLU A 19 -7.86 1.27 6.75
C GLU A 19 -8.98 0.55 6.00
N GLN A 20 -9.46 -0.57 6.54
CA GLN A 20 -10.62 -1.29 6.03
C GLN A 20 -11.88 -0.88 6.77
N TRP A 21 -12.84 -0.31 6.05
CA TRP A 21 -14.10 0.19 6.59
C TRP A 21 -15.29 -0.56 5.97
N VAL A 22 -16.38 -0.71 6.72
CA VAL A 22 -17.65 -1.24 6.19
C VAL A 22 -18.56 -0.07 5.87
N VAL A 23 -18.86 0.13 4.58
CA VAL A 23 -19.75 1.19 4.11
C VAL A 23 -20.94 0.54 3.43
N ALA A 24 -22.14 0.77 3.98
CA ALA A 24 -23.39 0.16 3.50
C ALA A 24 -23.32 -1.38 3.38
N GLY A 25 -22.63 -2.05 4.31
CA GLY A 25 -22.48 -3.51 4.32
C GLY A 25 -21.35 -4.05 3.43
N TYR A 26 -20.62 -3.19 2.72
CA TYR A 26 -19.50 -3.60 1.86
C TYR A 26 -18.16 -3.16 2.44
N ALA A 27 -17.16 -4.05 2.40
CA ALA A 27 -15.79 -3.72 2.75
C ALA A 27 -15.19 -2.76 1.71
N ARG A 28 -14.55 -1.69 2.21
CA ARG A 28 -13.86 -0.67 1.43
C ARG A 28 -12.49 -0.43 2.05
N LEU A 29 -11.49 -0.19 1.20
CA LEU A 29 -10.19 0.32 1.64
C LEU A 29 -10.17 1.83 1.47
N MET A 30 -9.75 2.53 2.51
CA MET A 30 -9.63 3.98 2.56
C MET A 30 -8.17 4.33 2.82
N VAL A 31 -7.66 5.33 2.11
CA VAL A 31 -6.28 5.79 2.24
C VAL A 31 -6.29 7.12 2.99
N PHE A 32 -5.48 7.23 4.04
CA PHE A 32 -5.35 8.41 4.87
C PHE A 32 -3.89 8.87 4.88
N ALA A 33 -3.68 10.18 4.77
CA ALA A 33 -2.36 10.76 4.96
C ALA A 33 -1.94 10.64 6.44
N GLU A 34 -0.65 10.37 6.67
CA GLU A 34 -0.04 10.35 8.01
C GLU A 34 0.56 11.71 8.39
N GLY A 35 0.55 12.67 7.47
CA GLY A 35 1.04 14.03 7.67
C GLY A 35 0.70 14.93 6.48
N ASP A 36 1.34 16.11 6.43
CA ASP A 36 1.25 17.01 5.29
C ASP A 36 1.99 16.40 4.09
N ILE A 37 1.34 16.39 2.92
CA ILE A 37 1.91 15.85 1.68
C ILE A 37 1.97 16.97 0.65
N SER A 38 3.14 17.19 0.06
CA SER A 38 3.30 18.21 -0.98
C SER A 38 2.69 17.76 -2.31
N ALA A 39 2.27 18.70 -3.16
CA ALA A 39 1.59 18.36 -4.43
C ALA A 39 2.45 17.54 -5.42
N THR A 40 3.78 17.52 -5.24
CA THR A 40 4.74 16.78 -6.07
C THR A 40 5.25 15.51 -5.40
N GLU A 41 4.85 15.25 -4.16
CA GLU A 41 5.24 14.06 -3.42
C GLU A 41 4.37 12.87 -3.82
N GLU A 42 5.01 11.73 -4.01
CA GLU A 42 4.31 10.50 -4.34
C GLU A 42 3.55 9.97 -3.12
N LEU A 43 2.28 9.59 -3.31
CA LEU A 43 1.53 8.87 -2.29
C LEU A 43 2.02 7.43 -2.22
N THR A 44 2.40 6.97 -1.03
CA THR A 44 2.91 5.61 -0.82
C THR A 44 2.25 4.95 0.38
N ILE A 45 2.06 3.63 0.32
CA ILE A 45 1.46 2.82 1.38
C ILE A 45 2.35 1.61 1.73
N ASP A 46 2.20 1.05 2.93
CA ASP A 46 2.83 -0.24 3.26
C ASP A 46 1.95 -1.40 2.79
N TYR A 47 2.35 -2.10 1.72
CA TYR A 47 1.61 -3.25 1.19
C TYR A 47 1.48 -4.38 2.23
N HIS A 48 2.37 -4.47 3.21
CA HIS A 48 2.28 -5.48 4.28
C HIS A 48 1.07 -5.28 5.18
N THR A 49 0.53 -4.05 5.26
CA THR A 49 -0.61 -3.73 6.13
C THR A 49 -1.96 -4.11 5.53
N VAL A 50 -2.04 -4.19 4.20
CA VAL A 50 -3.28 -4.43 3.45
C VAL A 50 -3.41 -5.85 2.90
N MET A 51 -2.30 -6.59 2.80
CA MET A 51 -2.31 -7.95 2.27
C MET A 51 -2.74 -8.98 3.35
N PRO A 52 -3.44 -10.07 2.96
CA PRO A 52 -3.81 -11.12 3.89
C PRO A 52 -2.58 -11.74 4.57
N LYS A 53 -2.64 -11.97 5.89
CA LYS A 53 -1.50 -12.47 6.71
C LYS A 53 -0.91 -13.82 6.28
N ASN A 54 -1.56 -14.54 5.36
CA ASN A 54 -1.15 -15.87 4.88
C ASN A 54 -0.65 -15.85 3.41
N THR A 55 -0.31 -14.70 2.84
CA THR A 55 0.38 -14.65 1.53
C THR A 55 1.88 -14.95 1.73
N PRO A 56 2.50 -15.80 0.88
CA PRO A 56 3.87 -16.31 1.09
C PRO A 56 4.94 -15.23 1.14
N ALA A 57 4.74 -14.06 0.54
CA ALA A 57 5.59 -12.91 0.79
C ALA A 57 4.80 -11.70 1.28
N LYS A 58 5.24 -11.18 2.42
CA LYS A 58 5.02 -9.80 2.79
C LYS A 58 5.55 -8.93 1.64
N GLY A 59 4.64 -8.32 0.85
CA GLY A 59 4.88 -7.16 -0.03
C GLY A 59 5.93 -7.31 -1.12
N ARG A 60 6.40 -8.54 -1.34
CA ARG A 60 7.26 -8.90 -2.45
C ARG A 60 6.52 -9.67 -3.53
N ASP A 61 5.27 -10.05 -3.36
CA ASP A 61 4.56 -10.79 -4.42
C ASP A 61 4.00 -9.82 -5.46
N ASP A 62 4.29 -10.04 -6.75
CA ASP A 62 3.51 -9.41 -7.82
C ASP A 62 2.07 -9.98 -7.87
N LYS A 63 1.26 -9.46 -8.79
CA LYS A 63 -0.13 -9.92 -9.00
C LYS A 63 -0.22 -11.42 -9.38
N ASP A 64 0.87 -12.02 -9.84
CA ASP A 64 0.98 -13.40 -10.31
C ASP A 64 1.61 -14.31 -9.23
N GLY A 65 1.95 -13.75 -8.06
CA GLY A 65 2.53 -14.46 -6.91
C GLY A 65 4.04 -14.67 -6.98
N ASN A 66 4.75 -13.96 -7.89
CA ASN A 66 6.20 -14.03 -7.96
C ASN A 66 6.84 -13.09 -6.96
N ILE A 67 7.94 -13.51 -6.34
CA ILE A 67 8.75 -12.65 -5.47
C ILE A 67 9.47 -11.60 -6.34
N VAL A 68 9.28 -10.34 -5.98
CA VAL A 68 9.81 -9.11 -6.57
C VAL A 68 10.50 -8.33 -5.46
N ASP A 69 11.69 -7.83 -5.76
CA ASP A 69 12.43 -6.98 -4.82
C ASP A 69 11.75 -5.61 -4.69
N CYS A 70 11.69 -5.10 -3.46
CA CYS A 70 11.18 -3.77 -3.20
C CYS A 70 12.14 -2.71 -3.74
N LEU A 71 11.63 -1.76 -4.53
CA LEU A 71 12.39 -0.68 -5.15
C LEU A 71 12.03 0.71 -4.58
N CYS A 72 11.51 0.76 -3.34
CA CYS A 72 11.01 2.02 -2.76
C CYS A 72 12.11 3.03 -2.39
N GLY A 73 13.39 2.61 -2.32
CA GLY A 73 14.52 3.49 -2.02
C GLY A 73 14.61 3.98 -0.57
N SER A 74 13.73 3.51 0.34
CA SER A 74 13.80 3.85 1.76
C SER A 74 15.03 3.22 2.44
N GLU A 75 15.70 3.97 3.31
CA GLU A 75 16.81 3.51 4.15
C GLU A 75 16.41 2.37 5.12
N ILE A 76 15.10 2.22 5.38
CA ILE A 76 14.54 1.18 6.25
C ILE A 76 13.76 0.11 5.45
N CYS A 77 14.16 -0.13 4.19
CA CYS A 77 13.54 -1.13 3.32
C CYS A 77 13.59 -2.56 3.90
N ARG A 78 12.52 -3.34 3.68
CA ARG A 78 12.25 -4.65 4.28
C ARG A 78 11.93 -5.72 3.23
#